data_AF-A0A317DKA8-F1
#
_entry.id   AF-A0A317DKA8-F1
#
_cell.length_a   1.000
_cell.length_b   1.000
_cell.length_c   1.000
_cell.angle_alpha   90.00
_cell.angle_beta   90.00
_cell.angle_gamma   90.00
#
_symmetry.space_group_name_H-M   'P 1'
#
loop_
_entity.id
_entity.type
_entity.pdbx_description
1 polymer ?
#
loop_
_entity_poly.entity_id
_entity_poly.type
_entity_poly.pdbx_seq_one_letter_code
_entity_poly.pdbx_strand_id
1 'polypeptide(L)'
;AQAGALAALDADSRLTLRPGLRWQLAPHGPDTVALRLFDRTITLPAECEPAVRAVLTGAVSRVGDLPGLPDDADRLTLARRLLREAVLVPE
;
A
#
# COMPACT_ATOMS: atom_id res chain seq x y z
N ALA A 1 16.07 7.46 -11.65
CA ALA A 1 16.20 6.04 -11.24
C ALA A 1 14.93 5.49 -10.55
N GLN A 2 14.26 6.18 -9.61
CA GLN A 2 13.01 5.68 -9.00
C GLN A 2 11.72 5.95 -9.82
N ALA A 3 11.68 7.03 -10.61
CA ALA A 3 10.49 7.39 -11.40
C ALA A 3 10.12 6.36 -12.51
N GLY A 4 11.09 5.63 -13.04
CA GLY A 4 10.86 4.60 -14.06
C GLY A 4 10.19 3.34 -13.53
N ALA A 5 10.50 2.94 -12.29
CA ALA A 5 9.88 1.77 -11.64
C ALA A 5 8.39 2.00 -11.33
N LEU A 6 8.00 3.24 -11.02
CA LEU A 6 6.59 3.63 -10.85
C LEU A 6 5.79 3.56 -12.17
N ALA A 7 6.44 3.81 -13.31
CA ALA A 7 5.80 3.79 -14.63
C ALA A 7 5.56 2.37 -15.15
N ALA A 8 6.40 1.40 -14.76
CA ALA A 8 6.28 0.00 -15.15
C ALA A 8 5.42 -0.85 -14.18
N LEU A 9 4.90 -0.25 -13.11
CA LEU A 9 4.07 -0.99 -12.15
C LEU A 9 2.74 -1.40 -12.80
N ASP A 10 2.48 -2.71 -12.78
CA ASP A 10 1.28 -3.39 -13.28
C ASP A 10 0.68 -4.33 -12.21
N ALA A 11 -0.39 -5.04 -12.55
CA ALA A 11 -1.09 -5.92 -11.63
C ALA A 11 -0.25 -7.15 -11.22
N ASP A 12 0.73 -7.56 -12.03
CA ASP A 12 1.59 -8.71 -11.74
C ASP A 12 2.83 -8.34 -10.94
N SER A 13 3.09 -7.04 -10.77
CA SER A 13 4.16 -6.51 -9.95
C SER A 13 4.04 -6.99 -8.50
N ARG A 14 5.18 -7.36 -7.92
CA ARG A 14 5.30 -7.84 -6.53
C ARG A 14 5.94 -6.80 -5.65
N LEU A 15 5.32 -6.57 -4.50
CA LEU A 15 5.69 -5.59 -3.50
C LEU A 15 5.75 -6.24 -2.13
N THR A 16 6.70 -5.79 -1.32
CA THR A 16 6.82 -6.23 0.06
C THR A 16 6.95 -5.02 0.99
N LEU A 17 6.59 -5.23 2.25
CA LEU A 17 6.82 -4.24 3.30
C LEU A 17 8.31 -3.91 3.38
N ARG A 18 8.64 -2.62 3.44
CA ARG A 18 10.02 -2.20 3.68
C ARG A 18 10.55 -2.84 4.97
N PRO A 19 11.65 -3.62 4.91
CA PRO A 19 12.17 -4.33 6.07
C PRO A 19 12.44 -3.39 7.26
N GLY A 20 12.02 -3.83 8.45
CA GLY A 20 12.19 -3.06 9.68
C GLY A 20 11.24 -1.87 9.85
N LEU A 21 10.31 -1.63 8.92
CA LEU A 21 9.32 -0.56 9.05
C LEU A 21 8.31 -0.92 10.15
N ARG A 22 8.32 -0.13 11.23
CA ARG A 22 7.28 -0.19 12.26
C ARG A 22 6.06 0.59 11.79
N TRP A 23 4.90 -0.02 11.88
CA TRP A 23 3.64 0.58 11.44
C TRP A 23 2.50 0.24 12.39
N GLN A 24 1.48 1.10 12.39
CA GLN A 24 0.19 0.85 13.01
C GLN A 24 -0.90 1.29 12.03
N LEU A 25 -1.91 0.46 11.83
CA LEU A 25 -3.09 0.79 11.02
C LEU A 25 -4.30 0.91 11.94
N ALA A 26 -4.93 2.08 11.97
CA ALA A 26 -6.07 2.35 12.82
C ALA A 26 -7.11 3.25 12.12
N PRO A 27 -8.42 3.09 12.41
CA PRO A 27 -9.45 4.00 11.91
C PRO A 27 -9.13 5.47 12.25
N HIS A 28 -9.48 6.38 11.33
CA HIS A 28 -9.27 7.80 11.48
C HIS A 28 -10.50 8.58 11.00
N GLY A 29 -11.54 8.62 11.82
CA GLY A 29 -12.83 9.19 11.42
C GLY A 29 -13.68 8.20 10.62
N PRO A 30 -14.79 8.67 10.02
CA PRO A 30 -15.82 7.78 9.45
C PRO A 30 -15.35 7.05 8.18
N ASP A 31 -14.62 7.75 7.31
CA ASP A 31 -14.32 7.24 5.95
C ASP A 31 -12.82 7.14 5.66
N THR A 32 -11.97 7.25 6.68
CA THR A 32 -10.52 7.16 6.50
C THR A 32 -9.83 6.27 7.53
N VAL A 33 -8.68 5.74 7.14
CA VAL A 33 -7.77 4.97 7.98
C VAL A 33 -6.42 5.67 8.03
N ALA A 34 -5.79 5.69 9.20
CA ALA A 34 -4.45 6.21 9.40
C ALA A 34 -3.44 5.05 9.44
N LEU A 35 -2.51 5.05 8.49
CA LEU A 35 -1.28 4.30 8.56
C LEU A 35 -0.21 5.15 9.24
N ARG A 36 0.04 4.85 10.51
CA ARG A 36 1.06 5.52 11.33
C ARG A 36 2.39 4.82 11.15
N LEU A 37 3.39 5.59 10.75
CA LEU A 37 4.80 5.22 10.71
C LEU A 37 5.54 5.94 11.83
N PHE A 38 6.83 5.67 11.98
CA PHE A 38 7.63 6.31 13.04
C PHE A 38 7.84 7.81 12.82
N ASP A 39 7.90 8.25 11.57
CA ASP A 39 8.20 9.62 11.14
C ASP A 39 6.95 10.41 10.73
N ARG A 40 5.90 9.71 10.27
CA ARG A 40 4.70 10.34 9.71
C ARG A 40 3.44 9.49 9.80
N THR A 41 2.31 10.11 9.49
CA THR A 41 1.02 9.43 9.33
C THR A 41 0.52 9.61 7.90
N ILE A 42 0.08 8.53 7.28
CA ILE A 42 -0.52 8.51 5.94
C ILE A 42 -2.01 8.23 6.10
N THR A 43 -2.85 9.16 5.67
CA THR A 43 -4.32 9.00 5.69
C THR A 43 -4.80 8.45 4.35
N LEU A 44 -5.56 7.36 4.39
CA LEU A 44 -6.09 6.64 3.23
C LEU A 44 -7.62 6.50 3.36
N PRO A 45 -8.36 6.37 2.26
CA PRO A 45 -9.77 5.98 2.30
C PRO A 45 -9.96 4.68 3.10
N ALA A 46 -11.04 4.57 3.88
CA ALA A 46 -11.31 3.39 4.72
C ALA A 46 -11.44 2.11 3.89
N GLU A 47 -11.94 2.19 2.66
CA GLU A 47 -12.02 1.05 1.72
C GLU A 47 -10.64 0.43 1.40
N CYS A 48 -9.56 1.20 1.52
CA CYS A 48 -8.20 0.70 1.30
C CYS A 48 -7.68 -0.13 2.48
N GLU A 49 -8.33 -0.10 3.64
CA GLU A 49 -7.85 -0.74 4.87
C GLU A 49 -7.56 -2.24 4.71
N PRO A 50 -8.42 -3.06 4.07
CA PRO A 50 -8.13 -4.47 3.82
C PRO A 50 -6.90 -4.69 2.93
N ALA A 51 -6.77 -3.91 1.84
CA ALA A 51 -5.63 -3.98 0.92
C ALA A 51 -4.32 -3.64 1.64
N VAL A 52 -4.31 -2.52 2.38
CA VAL A 52 -3.16 -2.04 3.13
C VAL A 52 -2.76 -3.06 4.19
N ARG A 53 -3.73 -3.59 4.94
CA ARG A 53 -3.47 -4.61 5.96
C ARG A 53 -2.84 -5.87 5.34
N ALA A 54 -3.39 -6.38 4.24
CA ALA A 54 -2.92 -7.60 3.59
C ALA A 54 -1.46 -7.50 3.11
N VAL A 55 -1.07 -6.37 2.53
CA VAL A 55 0.32 -6.18 2.08
C VAL A 55 1.28 -5.93 3.24
N LEU A 56 0.87 -5.17 4.27
CA LEU A 56 1.71 -4.87 5.43
C LEU A 56 1.98 -6.11 6.31
N THR A 57 1.08 -7.09 6.32
CA THR A 57 1.28 -8.37 7.01
C THR A 57 1.97 -9.43 6.14
N GLY A 58 2.22 -9.13 4.87
CA GLY A 58 2.77 -10.08 3.90
C GLY A 58 1.79 -11.18 3.47
N ALA A 59 0.49 -11.03 3.75
CA ALA A 59 -0.54 -11.97 3.30
C ALA A 59 -0.73 -11.93 1.77
N VAL A 60 -0.45 -10.77 1.15
CA VAL A 60 -0.46 -10.56 -0.30
C VAL A 60 0.81 -9.80 -0.68
N SER A 61 1.50 -10.23 -1.73
CA SER A 61 2.63 -9.47 -2.31
C SER A 61 2.35 -8.95 -3.73
N ARG A 62 1.45 -9.57 -4.49
CA ARG A 62 1.12 -9.14 -5.86
C ARG A 62 0.04 -8.07 -5.87
N VAL A 63 0.22 -7.03 -6.69
CA VAL A 63 -0.69 -5.86 -6.75
C VAL A 63 -2.11 -6.27 -7.13
N GLY A 64 -2.28 -7.16 -8.11
CA GLY A 64 -3.58 -7.65 -8.58
C GLY A 64 -4.36 -8.49 -7.56
N ASP A 65 -3.70 -8.95 -6.50
CA ASP A 65 -4.33 -9.77 -5.45
C ASP A 65 -4.78 -8.93 -4.24
N LEU A 66 -4.63 -7.59 -4.30
CA LEU A 66 -5.04 -6.68 -3.23
C LEU A 66 -6.57 -6.70 -3.02
N PRO A 67 -7.05 -7.05 -1.82
CA PRO A 67 -8.49 -7.18 -1.54
C PRO A 67 -9.17 -5.83 -1.29
N GLY A 68 -10.49 -5.78 -1.46
CA GLY A 68 -11.31 -4.63 -1.05
C GLY A 68 -11.29 -3.43 -1.98
N LEU A 69 -10.58 -3.50 -3.11
CA LEU A 69 -10.56 -2.49 -4.16
C LEU A 69 -11.39 -2.96 -5.37
N PRO A 70 -12.09 -2.05 -6.07
CA PRO A 70 -13.08 -2.42 -7.08
C PRO A 70 -12.44 -2.89 -8.39
N ASP A 71 -11.26 -2.37 -8.76
CA ASP A 71 -10.55 -2.73 -9.98
C ASP A 71 -9.01 -2.66 -9.85
N ASP A 72 -8.32 -3.06 -10.92
CA ASP A 72 -6.85 -3.06 -10.99
C ASP A 72 -6.24 -1.65 -11.04
N ALA A 73 -6.97 -0.64 -11.52
CA ALA A 73 -6.48 0.73 -11.57
C ALA A 73 -6.40 1.34 -10.16
N ASP A 74 -7.37 1.03 -9.29
CA ASP A 74 -7.35 1.42 -7.88
C ASP A 74 -6.26 0.69 -7.10
N ARG A 75 -6.08 -0.62 -7.35
CA ARG A 75 -4.96 -1.40 -6.80
C ARG A 75 -3.62 -0.79 -7.16
N LEU A 76 -3.43 -0.43 -8.42
CA LEU A 76 -2.23 0.24 -8.91
C LEU A 76 -2.02 1.62 -8.29
N THR A 77 -3.10 2.39 -8.14
CA THR A 77 -3.05 3.72 -7.51
C THR A 77 -2.60 3.63 -6.06
N LEU A 78 -3.17 2.69 -5.29
CA LEU A 78 -2.75 2.43 -3.91
C LEU A 78 -1.30 1.98 -3.85
N ALA A 79 -0.92 0.99 -4.67
CA ALA A 79 0.44 0.45 -4.70
C ALA A 79 1.49 1.53 -5.03
N ARG A 80 1.25 2.36 -6.05
CA ARG A 80 2.11 3.50 -6.42
C ARG A 80 2.23 4.52 -5.29
N ARG A 81 1.13 4.78 -4.58
CA ARG A 81 1.13 5.68 -3.43
C ARG A 81 2.02 5.14 -2.32
N LEU A 82 1.85 3.87 -1.93
CA LEU A 82 2.64 3.25 -0.86
C LEU A 82 4.13 3.12 -1.21
N LEU A 83 4.46 2.87 -2.48
CA LEU A 83 5.84 2.90 -2.99
C LEU A 83 6.45 4.30 -2.90
N ARG A 84 5.72 5.33 -3.32
CA ARG A 84 6.18 6.73 -3.24
C ARG A 84 6.39 7.17 -1.80
N GLU A 85 5.57 6.66 -0.90
CA GLU A 85 5.71 6.85 0.54
C GLU A 85 6.77 5.91 1.17
N ALA A 86 7.53 5.16 0.38
CA ALA A 86 8.56 4.23 0.88
C ALA A 86 8.06 3.23 1.95
N VAL A 87 6.76 2.94 1.95
CA VAL A 87 6.13 1.92 2.81
C VAL A 87 6.38 0.55 2.22
N LEU A 88 6.18 0.43 0.91
CA LEU A 88 6.45 -0.77 0.14
C LEU A 88 7.74 -0.59 -0.67
N VAL A 89 8.36 -1.72 -0.98
CA VAL A 89 9.48 -1.82 -1.92
C VAL A 89 9.19 -2.93 -2.93
N PRO A 90 9.71 -2.84 -4.16
CA PRO A 90 9.69 -3.97 -5.10
C PRO A 90 10.36 -5.19 -4.47
N GLU A 91 9.77 -6.36 -4.67
CA GLU A 91 10.37 -7.66 -4.33
C GLU A 91 11.54 -8.01 -5.25
#